data_AF-A0A954P4L8-F1
#
_entry.id   AF-A0A954P4L8-F1
#
_cell.length_a   1.000
_cell.length_b   1.000
_cell.length_c   1.000
_cell.angle_alpha   90.00
_cell.angle_beta   90.00
_cell.angle_gamma   90.00
#
_symmetry.space_group_name_H-M   'P 1'
#
loop_
_entity.id
_entity.type
_entity.pdbx_description
1 polymer ?
#
loop_
_entity_poly.entity_id
_entity_poly.type
_entity_poly.pdbx_seq_one_letter_code
_entity_poly.pdbx_strand_id
1 'polypeptide(L)' 'MLTAEQVLTKEYLEARCMLVELAAILDRCGRSEGEPVTGDPRWQQLQDALDLLADRSSGDDRAERLLRLFSDVD' A
#
# COMPACT_ATOMS: atom_id res chain seq x y z
N MET A 1 -25.63 -4.33 -7.01
CA MET A 1 -24.43 -3.78 -6.36
C MET A 1 -24.60 -3.92 -4.86
N LEU A 2 -23.51 -4.18 -4.14
CA LEU A 2 -23.48 -4.12 -2.67
C LEU A 2 -23.53 -2.67 -2.21
N THR A 3 -24.06 -2.40 -1.02
CA THR A 3 -23.91 -1.10 -0.36
C THR A 3 -22.47 -0.93 0.14
N ALA A 4 -22.04 0.31 0.41
CA ALA A 4 -20.70 0.56 0.98
C ALA A 4 -20.47 -0.19 2.30
N GLU A 5 -21.50 -0.30 3.15
CA GLU A 5 -21.47 -1.08 4.39
C GLU A 5 -21.28 -2.58 4.12
N GLN A 6 -21.97 -3.14 3.12
CA GLN A 6 -21.85 -4.54 2.74
C GLN A 6 -20.46 -4.85 2.17
N VAL A 7 -19.90 -3.94 1.36
CA VAL A 7 -18.51 -4.06 0.87
C VAL A 7 -17.55 -4.03 2.06
N LEU A 8 -17.64 -3.02 2.92
CA LEU A 8 -16.74 -2.92 4.08
C LEU A 8 -16.84 -4.16 4.96
N THR A 9 -18.04 -4.62 5.29
CA THR A 9 -18.24 -5.83 6.12
C THR A 9 -17.59 -7.07 5.49
N LYS A 10 -17.73 -7.23 4.17
CA LYS A 10 -17.18 -8.37 3.44
C LYS A 10 -15.65 -8.32 3.37
N GLU A 11 -15.07 -7.15 3.12
CA GLU A 11 -13.65 -7.00 2.79
C GLU A 11 -12.76 -6.58 3.98
N TYR A 12 -13.35 -6.17 5.12
CA TYR A 12 -12.60 -5.56 6.24
C TYR A 12 -11.51 -6.48 6.82
N LEU A 13 -11.80 -7.77 6.98
CA LEU A 13 -10.82 -8.70 7.54
C LEU A 13 -9.59 -8.83 6.63
N GLU A 14 -9.82 -8.95 5.34
CA GLU A 14 -8.76 -9.09 4.33
C GLU A 14 -7.95 -7.80 4.21
N ALA A 15 -8.62 -6.64 4.15
CA ALA A 15 -7.97 -5.33 4.17
C ALA A 15 -7.07 -5.16 5.39
N ARG A 16 -7.54 -5.55 6.59
CA ARG A 16 -6.76 -5.49 7.82
C ARG A 16 -5.53 -6.41 7.76
N CYS A 17 -5.67 -7.63 7.27
CA CYS A 17 -4.55 -8.56 7.13
C CYS A 17 -3.47 -7.98 6.20
N MET A 18 -3.86 -7.46 5.04
CA MET A 18 -2.92 -6.84 4.09
C MET A 18 -2.16 -5.67 4.71
N LEU A 19 -2.84 -4.80 5.47
CA LEU A 19 -2.20 -3.68 6.16
C LEU A 19 -1.19 -4.13 7.22
N VAL A 20 -1.52 -5.17 8.00
CA VAL A 20 -0.62 -5.72 9.03
C VAL A 20 0.60 -6.38 8.40
N GLU A 21 0.42 -7.14 7.32
CA GLU A 21 1.53 -7.75 6.60
C GLU A 21 2.49 -6.70 6.01
N LEU A 22 1.94 -5.64 5.40
CA LEU A 22 2.74 -4.54 4.89
C LEU A 22 3.52 -3.83 6.00
N ALA A 23 2.88 -3.52 7.13
CA ALA A 23 3.55 -2.93 8.29
C ALA A 23 4.69 -3.84 8.79
N ALA A 24 4.46 -5.15 8.88
CA ALA A 24 5.48 -6.10 9.31
C ALA A 24 6.66 -6.19 8.33
N ILE A 25 6.44 -6.02 7.01
CA ILE A 25 7.51 -5.92 6.02
C ILE A 25 8.36 -4.67 6.28
N LEU A 26 7.72 -3.51 6.45
CA LEU A 26 8.41 -2.24 6.70
C LEU A 26 9.23 -2.29 8.00
N ASP A 27 8.67 -2.88 9.07
CA ASP A 27 9.38 -3.10 10.34
C ASP A 27 10.62 -3.98 10.16
N ARG A 28 10.52 -5.05 9.33
CA ARG A 28 11.66 -5.92 9.04
C ARG A 28 12.76 -5.17 8.28
N CYS A 29 12.41 -4.30 7.32
CA CYS A 29 13.37 -3.43 6.65
C CYS A 29 14.03 -2.43 7.61
N GLY A 30 13.27 -1.86 8.55
CA GLY A 30 13.83 -0.93 9.54
C GLY A 30 14.74 -1.61 10.58
N ARG A 31 14.62 -2.92 10.75
CA ARG A 31 15.39 -3.72 11.71
C ARG A 31 16.52 -4.54 11.09
N SER A 32 16.65 -4.54 9.76
CA SER A 32 17.68 -5.31 9.07
C SER A 32 19.06 -4.68 9.22
N GLU A 33 20.10 -5.49 9.16
CA GLU A 33 21.49 -5.04 9.08
C GLU A 33 21.84 -4.68 7.62
N GLY A 34 22.83 -3.79 7.44
CA GLY A 34 23.31 -3.35 6.12
C GLY A 34 22.98 -1.91 5.77
N GLU A 35 23.15 -1.56 4.49
CA GLU A 35 22.84 -0.22 3.98
C GLU A 35 21.32 0.05 4.03
N PRO A 36 20.90 1.28 4.41
CA PRO A 36 19.49 1.65 4.42
C PRO A 36 18.85 1.52 3.04
N VAL A 37 17.63 0.96 3.00
CA VAL A 37 16.83 0.87 1.77
C VAL A 37 16.28 2.22 1.29
N THR A 38 16.55 3.32 1.99
CA THR A 38 16.08 4.67 1.62
C THR A 38 16.61 5.15 0.27
N GLY A 39 17.70 4.56 -0.24
CA GLY A 39 18.21 4.82 -1.59
C GLY A 39 17.64 3.89 -2.68
N ASP A 40 16.84 2.87 -2.31
CA ASP A 40 16.26 1.92 -3.26
C ASP A 40 14.97 2.51 -3.87
N PRO A 41 14.85 2.58 -5.22
CA PRO A 41 13.65 3.08 -5.87
C PRO A 41 12.36 2.35 -5.46
N ARG A 42 12.46 1.05 -5.16
CA ARG A 42 11.31 0.24 -4.70
C ARG A 42 10.83 0.68 -3.32
N TRP A 43 11.74 1.15 -2.47
CA TRP A 43 11.36 1.72 -1.18
C TRP A 43 10.54 3.00 -1.38
N GLN A 44 10.99 3.89 -2.26
CA GLN A 44 10.26 5.12 -2.56
C GLN A 44 8.86 4.82 -3.12
N GLN A 45 8.72 3.86 -4.03
CA GLN A 45 7.42 3.46 -4.56
C GLN A 45 6.46 2.91 -3.51
N LEU A 46 6.97 2.15 -2.52
CA LEU A 46 6.14 1.69 -1.41
C LEU A 46 5.65 2.86 -0.56
N GLN A 47 6.47 3.89 -0.34
CA GLN A 47 6.04 5.11 0.35
C GLN A 47 4.98 5.86 -0.46
N ASP A 48 5.21 6.07 -1.77
CA ASP A 48 4.27 6.74 -2.66
C ASP A 48 2.91 6.00 -2.74
N ALA A 49 2.94 4.66 -2.69
CA ALA A 49 1.76 3.82 -2.66
C ALA A 49 0.94 4.01 -1.36
N LEU A 50 1.62 4.13 -0.22
CA LEU A 50 0.98 4.40 1.07
C LEU A 50 0.32 5.78 1.09
N ASP A 51 1.00 6.80 0.57
CA ASP A 51 0.46 8.16 0.47
C ASP A 51 -0.77 8.21 -0.44
N LEU A 52 -0.72 7.55 -1.59
CA LEU A 52 -1.85 7.42 -2.51
C LEU A 52 -3.06 6.76 -1.85
N LEU A 53 -2.85 5.69 -1.08
CA LEU A 53 -3.92 5.00 -0.36
C LEU A 53 -4.49 5.82 0.80
N ALA A 54 -3.63 6.60 1.49
CA ALA A 54 -4.03 7.47 2.60
C ALA A 54 -4.79 8.73 2.14
N ASP A 55 -4.65 9.12 0.86
CA ASP A 55 -5.32 10.27 0.30
C ASP A 55 -6.85 10.09 0.29
N ARG A 56 -7.49 10.90 1.16
CA ARG A 56 -8.95 10.96 1.35
C ARG A 56 -9.67 11.70 0.22
N SER A 57 -8.94 12.47 -0.59
CA SER A 57 -9.48 13.16 -1.76
C SER A 57 -9.49 12.29 -3.02
N SER A 58 -8.81 11.14 -2.99
CA SER A 58 -8.83 10.15 -4.06
C SER A 58 -10.24 9.62 -4.32
N GLY A 59 -10.63 9.61 -5.59
CA GLY A 59 -11.88 9.00 -6.06
C GLY A 59 -11.86 7.48 -6.02
N ASP A 60 -12.75 6.85 -6.77
CA ASP A 60 -12.92 5.39 -6.83
C ASP A 60 -11.87 4.68 -7.72
N ASP A 61 -10.72 5.32 -7.97
CA ASP A 61 -9.67 4.90 -8.92
C ASP A 61 -8.34 4.49 -8.25
N ARG A 62 -8.32 4.33 -6.92
CA ARG A 62 -7.10 4.02 -6.15
C ARG A 62 -6.34 2.79 -6.68
N ALA A 63 -7.06 1.74 -7.05
CA ALA A 63 -6.46 0.51 -7.57
C ALA A 63 -5.74 0.75 -8.92
N GLU A 64 -6.35 1.53 -9.82
CA GLU A 64 -5.74 1.88 -11.11
C GLU A 64 -4.50 2.76 -10.91
N ARG A 65 -4.58 3.75 -10.03
CA ARG A 65 -3.44 4.63 -9.72
C ARG A 65 -2.28 3.84 -9.10
N LEU A 66 -2.55 2.88 -8.22
CA LEU A 66 -1.53 1.96 -7.70
C LEU A 66 -0.88 1.14 -8.81
N LEU A 67 -1.68 0.55 -9.71
CA LEU A 67 -1.13 -0.22 -10.83
C LEU A 67 -0.20 0.60 -11.71
N ARG A 68 -0.59 1.85 -12.02
CA ARG A 68 0.24 2.77 -12.80
C ARG A 68 1.54 3.12 -12.07
N LEU A 69 1.49 3.38 -10.76
CA LEU A 69 2.68 3.66 -9.94
C LEU A 69 3.74 2.54 -10.05
N PHE A 70 3.30 1.28 -10.13
CA PHE A 70 4.19 0.12 -10.24
C PHE A 70 4.51 -0.31 -11.68
N SER A 71 3.92 0.33 -12.69
CA SER A 71 4.15 -0.04 -14.11
C SER A 71 5.45 0.52 -14.69
N ASP A 72 6.05 1.51 -14.03
CA ASP A 72 7.22 2.26 -14.54
C ASP A 72 8.57 1.76 -13.97
N VAL A 73 8.59 0.58 -13.32
CA VAL A 73 9.85 -0.01 -12.83
C VAL A 73 10.50 -0.83 -13.95
N ASP A 74 11.54 -0.27 -14.54
CA ASP A 74 12.56 -1.01 -15.31
C ASP A 74 13.63 -1.60 -14.36
#